data_AF-A0A4R9GZT9-F1
#
_entry.id   AF-A0A4R9GZT9-F1
#
_cell.length_a   1.000
_cell.length_b   1.000
_cell.length_c   1.000
_cell.angle_alpha   90.00
_cell.angle_beta   90.00
_cell.angle_gamma   90.00
#
_symmetry.space_group_name_H-M   'P 1'
#
loop_
_entity.id
_entity.type
_entity.pdbx_description
1 polymer ?
#
loop_
_entity_poly.entity_id
_entity_poly.type
_entity_poly.pdbx_seq_one_letter_code
_entity_poly.pdbx_strand_id
1 'polypeptide(L)'
;MTFESDNLTIKKVKGNFKVPSFKCINCDKDIPWERLYKIFCSELCQEEAKYVRYHRKVIVEGKDKDPHIAVAIEVKRVSVVSGGYSTKDRKIPESIRVKVLKLAKNRCAICGKLGREVDHIKGSSNDIENLQLLCWDCHIAKTMQNHKLIKYSDPRLLDVILKNTELDKRVKRKKPIKICDDSLLWDSRRKKVNDDRKVSYFKNVADFIKKQHLYNSTNQFISDKLNELGIPTFSNLGAWDRKAVGIVLKFIDGR
;
A
#
# COMPACT_ATOMS: atom_id res chain seq x y z
N MET A 1 3.19 -17.68 -11.55
CA MET A 1 2.55 -16.72 -12.46
C MET A 1 3.32 -15.42 -12.36
N THR A 2 4.05 -15.11 -13.42
CA THR A 2 4.79 -13.86 -13.61
C THR A 2 3.80 -12.70 -13.64
N PHE A 3 4.02 -11.71 -12.78
CA PHE A 3 3.25 -10.48 -12.79
C PHE A 3 3.53 -9.74 -14.10
N GLU A 4 2.55 -9.68 -14.99
CA GLU A 4 2.43 -8.51 -15.85
C GLU A 4 2.00 -7.36 -14.93
N SER A 5 2.98 -6.68 -14.36
CA SER A 5 2.80 -5.30 -13.97
C SER A 5 2.26 -4.59 -15.21
N ASP A 6 1.10 -3.93 -15.10
CA ASP A 6 0.73 -2.87 -16.03
C ASP A 6 1.99 -2.07 -16.29
N ASN A 7 2.53 -2.19 -17.51
CA ASN A 7 3.77 -1.56 -17.92
C ASN A 7 3.49 -0.05 -17.94
N LEU A 8 3.57 0.58 -16.77
CA LEU A 8 3.92 1.97 -16.64
C LEU A 8 5.35 2.07 -17.12
N THR A 9 5.52 2.01 -18.45
CA THR A 9 6.78 2.23 -19.12
C THR A 9 7.23 3.60 -18.68
N ILE A 10 8.22 3.66 -17.78
CA ILE A 10 8.86 4.91 -17.42
C ILE A 10 9.43 5.43 -18.74
N LYS A 11 8.76 6.44 -19.31
CA LYS A 11 9.33 7.15 -20.45
C LYS A 11 10.71 7.61 -20.01
N LYS A 12 11.77 7.20 -20.72
CA LYS A 12 13.11 7.69 -20.43
C LYS A 12 13.04 9.20 -20.43
N VAL A 13 13.34 9.81 -19.28
CA VAL A 13 13.41 11.26 -19.15
C VAL A 13 14.49 11.73 -20.13
N LYS A 14 14.10 12.55 -21.09
CA LYS A 14 15.02 13.19 -22.03
C LYS A 14 15.50 14.50 -21.40
N GLY A 15 16.80 14.76 -21.48
CA GLY A 15 17.44 15.90 -20.84
C GLY A 15 17.90 15.62 -19.41
N ASN A 16 18.59 16.59 -18.81
CA ASN A 16 19.31 16.43 -17.53
C ASN A 16 18.41 16.54 -16.27
N PHE A 17 17.11 16.23 -16.38
CA PHE A 17 16.21 16.28 -15.23
C PHE A 17 16.36 15.02 -14.36
N LYS A 18 16.62 15.21 -13.07
CA LYS A 18 16.75 14.13 -12.09
C LYS A 18 15.61 14.21 -11.08
N VAL A 19 14.75 13.19 -11.05
CA VAL A 19 13.70 13.07 -10.03
C VAL A 19 14.32 13.00 -8.62
N PRO A 20 13.73 13.66 -7.62
CA PRO A 20 14.20 13.54 -6.24
C PRO A 20 13.99 12.12 -5.72
N SER A 21 14.93 11.62 -4.92
CA SER A 21 14.72 10.36 -4.20
C SER A 21 14.03 10.60 -2.86
N PHE A 22 13.08 9.75 -2.52
CA PHE A 22 12.40 9.75 -1.22
C PHE A 22 12.60 8.43 -0.50
N LYS A 23 12.86 8.47 0.80
CA LYS A 23 13.03 7.27 1.64
C LYS A 23 11.69 6.71 2.14
N CYS A 24 11.56 5.40 2.17
CA CYS A 24 10.40 4.70 2.71
C CYS A 24 10.32 4.93 4.22
N ILE A 25 9.19 5.43 4.71
CA ILE A 25 9.04 5.71 6.15
C ILE A 25 8.89 4.45 7.03
N ASN A 26 8.87 3.28 6.40
CA ASN A 26 8.82 1.98 7.09
C ASN A 26 10.17 1.26 7.10
N CYS A 27 11.02 1.40 6.07
CA CYS A 27 12.25 0.61 5.96
C CYS A 27 13.47 1.41 5.46
N ASP A 28 13.32 2.72 5.26
CA ASP A 28 14.38 3.65 4.86
C ASP A 28 15.02 3.38 3.49
N LYS A 29 14.56 2.39 2.73
CA LYS A 29 14.92 2.16 1.33
C LYS A 29 14.36 3.26 0.43
N ASP A 30 14.97 3.47 -0.74
CA ASP A 30 14.43 4.39 -1.74
C ASP A 30 13.06 3.92 -2.24
N ILE A 31 12.17 4.90 -2.45
CA ILE A 31 10.84 4.65 -2.99
C ILE A 31 10.94 4.69 -4.52
N PRO A 32 10.55 3.61 -5.21
CA PRO A 32 10.49 3.61 -6.65
C PRO A 32 9.54 4.69 -7.19
N TRP A 33 9.94 5.39 -8.25
CA TRP A 33 9.22 6.58 -8.70
C TRP A 33 7.82 6.27 -9.26
N GLU A 34 7.63 5.05 -9.76
CA GLU A 34 6.37 4.52 -10.25
C GLU A 34 5.29 4.39 -9.17
N ARG A 35 5.67 4.45 -7.88
CA ARG A 35 4.71 4.41 -6.78
C ARG A 35 3.84 5.66 -6.78
N LEU A 36 2.52 5.49 -6.90
CA LEU A 36 1.55 6.59 -6.86
C LEU A 36 1.74 7.51 -5.65
N TYR A 37 1.94 6.92 -4.47
CA TYR A 37 2.22 7.65 -3.24
C TYR A 37 3.67 7.47 -2.84
N LYS A 38 4.37 8.59 -2.68
CA LYS A 38 5.77 8.62 -2.26
C LYS A 38 5.88 8.47 -0.74
N ILE A 39 5.37 7.36 -0.18
CA ILE A 39 5.35 7.09 1.27
C ILE A 39 6.06 5.77 1.61
N PHE A 40 5.66 4.68 0.94
CA PHE A 40 6.19 3.34 1.13
C PHE A 40 6.79 2.82 -0.17
N CYS A 41 7.94 2.14 -0.08
CA CYS A 41 8.63 1.57 -1.24
C CYS A 41 7.90 0.36 -1.85
N SER A 42 7.09 -0.35 -1.07
CA SER A 42 6.37 -1.56 -1.50
C SER A 42 5.01 -1.71 -0.81
N GLU A 43 4.17 -2.60 -1.34
CA GLU A 43 2.91 -3.00 -0.70
C GLU A 43 3.18 -3.68 0.65
N LEU A 44 4.18 -4.56 0.72
CA LEU A 44 4.60 -5.18 1.99
C LEU A 44 4.95 -4.14 3.06
N CYS A 45 5.72 -3.10 2.74
CA CYS A 45 6.03 -2.03 3.71
C CYS A 45 4.78 -1.29 4.21
N GLN A 46 3.78 -1.13 3.34
CA GLN A 46 2.50 -0.54 3.70
C GLN A 46 1.69 -1.47 4.61
N GLU A 47 1.69 -2.78 4.33
CA GLU A 47 1.00 -3.81 5.12
C GLU A 47 1.63 -3.99 6.50
N GLU A 48 2.96 -4.04 6.59
CA GLU A 48 3.70 -4.03 7.86
C GLU A 48 3.28 -2.84 8.74
N ALA A 49 3.34 -1.62 8.19
CA ALA A 49 2.96 -0.43 8.93
C ALA A 49 1.47 -0.47 9.32
N LYS A 50 0.59 -0.99 8.46
CA LYS A 50 -0.84 -1.15 8.76
C LYS A 50 -1.07 -2.16 9.88
N TYR A 51 -0.36 -3.29 9.87
CA TYR A 51 -0.41 -4.28 10.94
C TYR A 51 0.01 -3.67 12.28
N VAL A 52 1.17 -3.00 12.32
CA VAL A 52 1.67 -2.36 13.54
C VAL A 52 0.66 -1.36 14.08
N ARG A 53 0.12 -0.46 13.24
CA ARG A 53 -0.89 0.51 13.69
C ARG A 53 -2.16 -0.16 14.21
N TYR A 54 -2.65 -1.19 13.51
CA TYR A 54 -3.86 -1.91 13.93
C TYR A 54 -3.66 -2.58 15.29
N HIS A 55 -2.56 -3.32 15.47
CA HIS A 55 -2.27 -4.02 16.72
C HIS A 55 -2.06 -3.03 17.87
N ARG A 56 -1.30 -1.94 17.64
CA ARG A 56 -1.14 -0.86 18.64
C ARG A 56 -2.48 -0.25 19.06
N LYS A 57 -3.36 0.04 18.10
CA LYS A 57 -4.70 0.58 18.37
C LYS A 57 -5.51 -0.37 19.25
N VAL A 58 -5.52 -1.66 18.91
CA VAL A 58 -6.24 -2.70 19.67
C VAL A 58 -5.75 -2.77 21.13
N ILE A 59 -4.44 -2.71 21.36
CA ILE A 59 -3.86 -2.70 22.71
C ILE A 59 -4.30 -1.44 23.49
N VAL A 60 -4.25 -0.26 22.86
CA VAL A 60 -4.68 1.00 23.49
C VAL A 60 -6.16 0.96 23.85
N GLU A 61 -6.99 0.31 23.03
CA GLU A 61 -8.42 0.13 23.28
C GLU A 61 -8.73 -1.01 24.27
N GLY A 62 -7.73 -1.76 24.76
CA GLY A 62 -7.91 -2.90 25.67
C GLY A 62 -8.62 -4.09 25.04
N LYS A 63 -8.58 -4.20 23.71
CA LYS A 63 -9.31 -5.21 22.91
C LYS A 63 -8.43 -6.38 22.47
N ASP A 64 -7.17 -6.41 22.87
CA ASP A 64 -6.19 -7.44 22.50
C ASP A 64 -6.52 -8.83 23.04
N LYS A 65 -7.34 -8.89 24.10
CA LYS A 65 -7.82 -10.14 24.71
C LYS A 65 -9.09 -10.70 24.07
N ASP A 66 -9.75 -9.95 23.17
CA ASP A 66 -10.91 -10.46 22.45
C ASP A 66 -10.46 -11.59 21.49
N PRO A 67 -11.05 -12.80 21.55
CA PRO A 67 -10.62 -13.93 20.73
C PRO A 67 -10.70 -13.68 19.22
N HIS A 68 -11.73 -12.97 18.75
CA HIS A 68 -11.90 -12.66 17.33
C HIS A 68 -10.80 -11.70 16.85
N ILE A 69 -10.46 -10.72 17.69
CA ILE A 69 -9.41 -9.75 17.39
C ILE A 69 -8.03 -10.40 17.47
N ALA A 70 -7.78 -11.28 18.44
CA ALA A 70 -6.52 -12.02 18.56
C ALA A 70 -6.25 -12.86 17.30
N VAL A 71 -7.27 -13.57 16.80
CA VAL A 71 -7.16 -14.31 15.53
C VAL A 71 -6.90 -13.37 14.35
N ALA A 72 -7.60 -12.23 14.26
CA ALA A 72 -7.37 -11.26 13.20
C ALA A 72 -5.96 -10.65 13.23
N ILE A 73 -5.38 -10.45 14.42
CA ILE A 73 -3.98 -10.04 14.60
C ILE A 73 -3.06 -11.12 14.07
N GLU A 74 -3.27 -12.39 14.44
CA GLU A 74 -2.42 -13.51 14.03
C GLU A 74 -2.43 -13.69 12.51
N VAL A 75 -3.60 -13.71 11.88
CA VAL A 75 -3.73 -13.82 10.41
C VAL A 75 -2.97 -12.70 9.69
N LYS A 76 -3.08 -11.46 10.17
CA LYS A 76 -2.34 -10.32 9.60
C LYS A 76 -0.84 -10.45 9.82
N ARG A 77 -0.41 -10.95 10.98
CA ARG A 77 1.00 -11.17 11.31
C ARG A 77 1.61 -12.21 10.38
N VAL A 78 0.97 -13.37 10.24
CA VAL A 78 1.40 -14.45 9.35
C VAL A 78 1.50 -13.95 7.90
N SER A 79 0.51 -13.19 7.43
CA SER A 79 0.52 -12.57 6.11
C SER A 79 1.75 -11.68 5.90
N VAL A 80 2.01 -10.75 6.82
CA VAL A 80 3.15 -9.83 6.73
C VAL A 80 4.48 -10.58 6.74
N VAL A 81 4.64 -11.52 7.67
CA VAL A 81 5.87 -12.31 7.83
C VAL A 81 6.13 -13.22 6.63
N SER A 82 5.06 -13.67 5.95
CA SER A 82 5.14 -14.49 4.74
C SER A 82 5.47 -13.69 3.47
N GLY A 83 5.77 -12.39 3.59
CA GLY A 83 6.09 -11.52 2.46
C GLY A 83 4.94 -10.62 1.99
N GLY A 84 3.85 -10.56 2.75
CA GLY A 84 2.67 -9.74 2.45
C GLY A 84 1.60 -10.53 1.70
N TYR A 85 0.46 -9.91 1.46
CA TYR A 85 -0.64 -10.52 0.74
C TYR A 85 -1.42 -9.47 -0.07
N SER A 86 -1.31 -9.52 -1.40
CA SER A 86 -1.96 -8.53 -2.28
C SER A 86 -3.45 -8.40 -1.96
N THR A 87 -3.81 -7.27 -1.32
CA THR A 87 -5.21 -6.96 -1.01
C THR A 87 -6.06 -6.75 -2.26
N LYS A 88 -5.43 -6.37 -3.39
CA LYS A 88 -6.10 -6.21 -4.68
C LYS A 88 -6.52 -7.57 -5.23
N ASP A 89 -5.64 -8.56 -5.17
CA ASP A 89 -5.89 -9.89 -5.74
C ASP A 89 -7.03 -10.61 -5.01
N ARG A 90 -7.25 -10.30 -3.73
CA ARG A 90 -8.36 -10.85 -2.94
C ARG A 90 -9.64 -10.01 -2.96
N LYS A 91 -9.62 -8.82 -3.56
CA LYS A 91 -10.80 -7.97 -3.51
C LYS A 91 -11.87 -8.59 -4.39
N ILE A 92 -12.90 -9.14 -3.75
CA ILE A 92 -14.09 -9.62 -4.43
C ILE A 92 -14.99 -8.39 -4.67
N PRO A 93 -15.31 -8.03 -5.93
CA PRO A 93 -16.23 -6.95 -6.25
C PRO A 93 -17.59 -7.16 -5.59
N GLU A 94 -18.25 -6.08 -5.18
CA GLU A 94 -19.54 -6.15 -4.48
C GLU A 94 -20.60 -6.87 -5.32
N SER A 95 -20.61 -6.65 -6.64
CA SER A 95 -21.50 -7.34 -7.57
C SER A 95 -21.32 -8.86 -7.55
N ILE A 96 -20.10 -9.36 -7.34
CA ILE A 96 -19.81 -10.79 -7.22
C ILE A 96 -20.20 -11.29 -5.82
N ARG A 97 -19.91 -10.52 -4.76
CA ARG A 97 -20.30 -10.87 -3.38
C ARG A 97 -21.81 -11.11 -3.27
N VAL A 98 -22.62 -10.22 -3.84
CA VAL A 98 -24.09 -10.34 -3.86
C VAL A 98 -24.53 -11.61 -4.60
N LYS A 99 -23.89 -11.97 -5.71
CA LYS A 99 -24.19 -13.22 -6.44
C LYS A 99 -23.90 -14.45 -5.58
N VAL A 100 -22.75 -14.50 -4.90
CA VAL A 100 -22.39 -15.63 -4.04
C VAL A 100 -23.36 -15.76 -2.86
N LEU A 101 -23.73 -14.65 -2.22
CA LEU A 101 -24.73 -14.65 -1.13
C LEU A 101 -26.07 -15.23 -1.58
N LYS A 102 -26.55 -14.84 -2.78
CA LYS A 102 -27.80 -15.34 -3.36
C LYS A 102 -27.72 -16.84 -3.66
N LEU A 103 -26.64 -17.30 -4.29
CA LEU A 103 -26.44 -18.72 -4.61
C LEU A 103 -26.34 -19.58 -3.35
N ALA A 104 -25.62 -19.11 -2.33
CA ALA A 104 -25.46 -19.79 -1.07
C ALA A 104 -26.69 -19.69 -0.15
N LYS A 105 -27.74 -18.93 -0.53
CA LYS A 105 -28.93 -18.65 0.30
C LYS A 105 -28.57 -18.18 1.72
N ASN A 106 -27.51 -17.40 1.85
CA ASN A 106 -26.92 -16.96 3.12
C ASN A 106 -26.45 -18.10 4.06
N ARG A 107 -26.18 -19.30 3.53
CA ARG A 107 -25.74 -20.47 4.29
C ARG A 107 -24.25 -20.74 4.09
N CYS A 108 -23.59 -21.17 5.15
CA CYS A 108 -22.20 -21.58 5.14
C CYS A 108 -22.05 -22.88 4.33
N ALA A 109 -21.11 -22.89 3.39
CA ALA A 109 -20.82 -24.04 2.54
C ALA A 109 -20.29 -25.27 3.30
N ILE A 110 -19.72 -25.07 4.50
CA ILE A 110 -19.14 -26.16 5.31
C ILE A 110 -20.14 -26.69 6.34
N CYS A 111 -20.78 -25.83 7.12
CA CYS A 111 -21.61 -26.25 8.25
C CYS A 111 -23.12 -25.93 8.13
N GLY A 112 -23.55 -25.26 7.06
CA GLY A 112 -24.97 -24.92 6.84
C GLY A 112 -25.55 -23.82 7.75
N LYS A 113 -24.79 -23.27 8.71
CA LYS A 113 -25.21 -22.10 9.52
C LYS A 113 -25.26 -20.82 8.69
N LEU A 114 -25.71 -19.70 9.25
CA LEU A 114 -25.67 -18.42 8.55
C LEU A 114 -24.22 -18.01 8.22
N GLY A 115 -23.97 -17.77 6.94
CA GLY A 115 -22.68 -17.31 6.44
C GLY A 115 -22.65 -15.79 6.26
N ARG A 116 -21.47 -15.18 6.43
CA ARG A 116 -21.26 -13.72 6.30
C ARG A 116 -20.04 -13.37 5.46
N GLU A 117 -19.14 -14.31 5.27
CA GLU A 117 -17.85 -14.06 4.65
C GLU A 117 -17.74 -14.81 3.33
N VAL A 118 -17.63 -14.07 2.22
CA VAL A 118 -17.31 -14.65 0.92
C VAL A 118 -15.80 -14.85 0.86
N ASP A 119 -15.38 -16.08 0.59
CA ASP A 119 -13.98 -16.52 0.62
C ASP A 119 -13.65 -17.37 -0.61
N HIS A 120 -12.38 -17.31 -1.04
CA HIS A 120 -11.88 -18.09 -2.17
C HIS A 120 -11.63 -19.54 -1.76
N ILE A 121 -12.16 -20.52 -2.50
CA ILE A 121 -11.88 -21.95 -2.30
C ILE A 121 -10.39 -22.22 -2.49
N LYS A 122 -9.81 -21.81 -3.63
CA LYS A 122 -8.40 -21.98 -3.96
C LYS A 122 -7.84 -20.78 -4.72
N GLY A 123 -6.64 -20.33 -4.38
CA GLY A 123 -6.00 -19.18 -5.04
C GLY A 123 -6.78 -17.88 -4.83
N SER A 124 -6.74 -16.98 -5.82
CA SER A 124 -7.31 -15.63 -5.75
C SER A 124 -8.30 -15.29 -6.88
N SER A 125 -8.66 -16.26 -7.73
CA SER A 125 -9.61 -15.99 -8.82
C SER A 125 -11.00 -15.66 -8.28
N ASN A 126 -11.63 -14.61 -8.82
CA ASN A 126 -12.98 -14.19 -8.47
C ASN A 126 -14.08 -14.93 -9.26
N ASP A 127 -13.74 -16.04 -9.92
CA ASP A 127 -14.72 -16.92 -10.55
C ASP A 127 -15.73 -17.42 -9.52
N ILE A 128 -17.02 -17.37 -9.87
CA ILE A 128 -18.10 -17.71 -8.93
C ILE A 128 -17.92 -19.14 -8.36
N GLU A 129 -17.45 -20.07 -9.19
CA GLU A 129 -17.19 -21.46 -8.80
C GLU A 129 -16.03 -21.60 -7.80
N ASN A 130 -15.12 -20.61 -7.77
CA ASN A 130 -14.02 -20.56 -6.82
C ASN A 130 -14.38 -19.76 -5.55
N LEU A 131 -15.62 -19.31 -5.40
CA LEU A 131 -16.08 -18.56 -4.23
C LEU A 131 -17.07 -19.38 -3.40
N GLN A 132 -16.97 -19.24 -2.09
CA GLN A 132 -17.89 -19.87 -1.14
C GLN A 132 -18.29 -18.87 -0.06
N LEU A 133 -19.48 -19.07 0.52
CA LEU A 133 -19.92 -18.33 1.70
C LEU A 133 -19.60 -19.14 2.95
N LEU A 134 -18.91 -18.54 3.92
CA LEU A 134 -18.55 -19.16 5.19
C LEU A 134 -19.12 -18.38 6.37
N CYS A 135 -19.45 -19.11 7.44
CA CYS A 135 -19.57 -18.51 8.76
C CYS A 135 -18.17 -18.22 9.32
N TRP A 136 -18.09 -17.39 10.36
CA TRP A 136 -16.83 -17.00 11.00
C TRP A 136 -15.99 -18.22 11.41
N ASP A 137 -16.58 -19.18 12.14
CA ASP A 137 -15.84 -20.33 12.67
C ASP A 137 -15.21 -21.18 11.56
N CYS A 138 -15.96 -21.42 10.48
CA CYS A 138 -15.48 -22.18 9.32
C CYS A 138 -14.41 -21.41 8.52
N HIS A 139 -14.56 -20.08 8.39
CA HIS A 139 -13.57 -19.23 7.73
C HIS A 139 -12.24 -19.23 8.48
N ILE A 140 -12.29 -19.04 9.80
CA ILE A 140 -11.11 -19.07 10.66
C ILE A 140 -10.46 -20.45 10.65
N ALA A 141 -11.23 -21.52 10.82
CA ALA A 141 -10.68 -22.88 10.79
C ALA A 141 -9.91 -23.16 9.49
N LYS A 142 -10.49 -22.78 8.34
CA LYS A 142 -9.84 -22.89 7.04
C LYS A 142 -8.58 -22.02 6.94
N THR A 143 -8.65 -20.78 7.41
CA THR A 143 -7.51 -19.85 7.37
C THR A 143 -6.34 -20.39 8.20
N MET A 144 -6.62 -20.87 9.42
CA MET A 144 -5.60 -21.44 10.32
C MET A 144 -5.01 -22.75 9.78
N GLN A 145 -5.79 -23.60 9.10
CA GLN A 145 -5.27 -24.80 8.44
C GLN A 145 -4.26 -24.47 7.32
N ASN A 146 -4.37 -23.29 6.69
CA ASN A 146 -3.43 -22.85 5.67
C ASN A 146 -2.14 -22.27 6.27
N HIS A 147 -2.09 -21.98 7.56
CA HIS A 147 -0.87 -21.56 8.23
C HIS A 147 0.08 -22.75 8.36
N LYS A 148 1.29 -22.59 7.83
CA LYS A 148 2.32 -23.63 7.89
C LYS A 148 3.42 -23.19 8.84
N LEU A 149 3.85 -24.11 9.69
CA LEU A 149 5.07 -23.91 10.48
C LEU A 149 6.26 -23.79 9.53
N ILE A 150 7.13 -22.84 9.81
CA ILE A 150 8.41 -22.74 9.13
C ILE A 150 9.33 -23.86 9.64
N LYS A 151 9.91 -24.63 8.73
CA LYS A 151 10.86 -25.69 9.09
C LYS A 151 12.19 -25.07 9.50
N TYR A 152 12.92 -25.72 10.40
CA TYR A 152 14.28 -25.27 10.77
C TYR A 152 15.25 -25.20 9.58
N SER A 153 15.01 -26.04 8.57
CA SER A 153 15.78 -26.06 7.32
C SER A 153 15.35 -25.01 6.29
N ASP A 154 14.31 -24.22 6.55
CA ASP A 154 13.87 -23.18 5.61
C ASP A 154 14.89 -22.02 5.64
N PRO A 155 15.47 -21.61 4.49
CA PRO A 155 16.45 -20.54 4.46
C PRO A 155 15.92 -19.19 4.95
N ARG A 156 14.58 -19.01 5.01
CA ARG A 156 13.94 -17.78 5.49
C ARG A 156 13.71 -17.77 7.00
N LEU A 157 14.07 -18.83 7.73
CA LEU A 157 13.80 -18.94 9.17
C LEU A 157 14.30 -17.72 9.94
N LEU A 158 15.55 -17.33 9.69
CA LEU A 158 16.17 -16.19 10.38
C LEU A 158 15.42 -14.88 10.07
N ASP A 159 15.09 -14.62 8.80
CA ASP A 159 14.34 -13.44 8.38
C ASP A 159 12.96 -13.37 9.04
N VAL A 160 12.28 -14.52 9.13
CA VAL A 160 10.98 -14.66 9.79
C VAL A 160 11.08 -14.36 11.29
N ILE A 161 12.10 -14.87 11.97
CA ILE A 161 12.33 -14.60 13.40
C ILE A 161 12.62 -13.10 13.60
N LEU A 162 13.57 -12.55 12.85
CA LEU A 162 13.95 -11.14 12.95
C LEU A 162 12.77 -10.20 12.65
N LYS A 163 11.98 -10.51 11.62
CA LYS A 163 10.76 -9.76 11.28
C LYS A 163 9.74 -9.82 12.42
N ASN A 164 9.47 -10.99 12.99
CA ASN A 164 8.56 -11.11 14.12
C ASN A 164 9.05 -10.33 15.34
N THR A 165 10.34 -10.40 15.66
CA THR A 165 10.94 -9.62 16.77
C THR A 165 10.82 -8.11 16.52
N GLU A 166 11.08 -7.65 15.30
CA GLU A 166 10.96 -6.24 14.91
C GLU A 166 9.51 -5.74 15.04
N LEU A 167 8.55 -6.51 14.55
CA LEU A 167 7.13 -6.20 14.65
C LEU A 167 6.67 -6.12 16.11
N ASP A 168 7.03 -7.11 16.93
CA ASP A 168 6.72 -7.14 18.35
C ASP A 168 7.27 -5.91 19.08
N LYS A 169 8.53 -5.54 18.79
CA LYS A 169 9.18 -4.37 19.37
C LYS A 169 8.40 -3.09 19.03
N ARG A 170 7.95 -2.94 17.77
CA ARG A 170 7.17 -1.78 17.31
C ARG A 170 5.77 -1.73 17.93
N VAL A 171 5.12 -2.88 18.10
CA VAL A 171 3.80 -2.96 18.71
C VAL A 171 3.86 -2.66 20.21
N LYS A 172 4.75 -3.33 20.95
CA LYS A 172 4.81 -3.30 22.41
C LYS A 172 5.35 -1.98 22.99
N ARG A 173 6.03 -1.17 22.16
CA ARG A 173 6.59 0.12 22.63
C ARG A 173 5.47 1.11 22.96
N LYS A 174 5.51 1.77 24.12
CA LYS A 174 4.52 2.81 24.49
C LYS A 174 4.41 3.90 23.41
N LYS A 175 5.55 4.46 22.99
CA LYS A 175 5.62 5.45 21.91
C LYS A 175 5.90 4.78 20.55
N PRO A 176 5.31 5.25 19.44
CA PRO A 176 5.63 4.81 18.09
C PRO A 176 7.13 4.89 17.81
N ILE A 177 7.72 3.85 17.20
CA ILE A 177 9.15 3.85 16.85
C ILE A 177 9.35 4.58 15.52
N LYS A 178 8.51 4.27 14.53
CA LYS A 178 8.51 4.92 13.22
C LYS A 178 7.32 5.89 13.13
N ILE A 179 7.44 6.91 12.28
CA ILE A 179 6.33 7.86 12.04
C ILE A 179 5.05 7.14 11.56
N CYS A 180 5.21 6.02 10.84
CA CYS A 180 4.11 5.20 10.34
C CYS A 180 3.51 4.23 11.37
N ASP A 181 4.03 4.15 12.60
CA ASP A 181 3.53 3.29 13.67
C ASP A 181 2.44 3.96 14.53
N ASP A 182 2.26 5.27 14.38
CA ASP A 182 1.33 6.02 15.22
C ASP A 182 -0.10 5.81 14.78
N SER A 183 -0.83 4.95 15.48
CA SER A 183 -2.22 4.61 15.16
C SER A 183 -3.21 5.75 15.34
N LEU A 184 -2.88 6.78 16.13
CA LEU A 184 -3.78 7.89 16.46
C LEU A 184 -3.59 9.07 15.50
N LEU A 185 -2.35 9.34 15.12
CA LEU A 185 -1.99 10.50 14.28
C LEU A 185 -1.57 10.11 12.87
N TRP A 186 -1.79 8.86 12.45
CA TRP A 186 -1.33 8.37 11.15
C TRP A 186 -1.83 9.20 9.98
N ASP A 187 -3.13 9.51 9.94
CA ASP A 187 -3.71 10.16 8.76
C ASP A 187 -3.15 11.57 8.55
N SER A 188 -3.00 12.34 9.63
CA SER A 188 -2.39 13.67 9.58
C SER A 188 -0.90 13.59 9.23
N ARG A 189 -0.15 12.66 9.82
CA ARG A 189 1.28 12.45 9.52
C ARG A 189 1.52 11.99 8.09
N ARG A 190 0.73 11.05 7.60
CA ARG A 190 0.78 10.54 6.23
C ARG A 190 0.54 11.67 5.23
N LYS A 191 -0.50 12.48 5.46
CA LYS A 191 -0.82 13.64 4.62
C LYS A 191 0.34 14.62 4.60
N LYS A 192 0.84 15.01 5.77
CA LYS A 192 1.99 15.92 5.90
C LYS A 192 3.22 15.43 5.13
N VAL A 193 3.63 14.18 5.35
CA VAL A 193 4.79 13.59 4.63
C VAL A 193 4.60 13.63 3.11
N ASN A 194 3.40 13.31 2.63
CA ASN A 194 3.11 13.32 1.20
C ASN A 194 3.12 14.74 0.62
N ASP A 195 2.55 15.70 1.35
CA ASP A 195 2.49 17.11 0.95
C ASP A 195 3.90 17.74 0.94
N ASP A 196 4.72 17.49 1.96
CA ASP A 196 6.11 17.95 2.04
C ASP A 196 6.94 17.41 0.86
N ARG A 197 6.76 16.13 0.51
CA ARG A 197 7.42 15.51 -0.65
C ARG A 197 6.92 16.06 -1.98
N LYS A 198 5.62 16.36 -2.08
CA LYS A 198 5.04 16.99 -3.26
C LYS A 198 5.59 18.40 -3.47
N VAL A 199 5.74 19.18 -2.39
CA VAL A 199 6.38 20.50 -2.42
C VAL A 199 7.85 20.39 -2.85
N SER A 200 8.61 19.46 -2.27
CA SER A 200 10.00 19.21 -2.68
C SER A 200 10.12 18.85 -4.16
N TYR A 201 9.19 18.04 -4.67
CA TYR A 201 9.13 17.71 -6.09
C TYR A 201 8.84 18.93 -6.96
N PHE A 202 7.82 19.73 -6.61
CA PHE A 202 7.47 20.91 -7.39
C PHE A 202 8.57 21.97 -7.41
N LYS A 203 9.29 22.16 -6.30
CA LYS A 203 10.50 23.00 -6.28
C LYS A 203 11.55 22.50 -7.27
N ASN A 204 11.79 21.19 -7.30
CA ASN A 204 12.75 20.60 -8.23
C ASN A 204 12.35 20.79 -9.71
N VAL A 205 11.06 20.70 -10.03
CA VAL A 205 10.56 21.01 -11.38
C VAL A 205 10.65 22.51 -11.69
N ALA A 206 10.33 23.36 -10.72
CA ALA A 206 10.45 24.82 -10.86
C ALA A 206 11.89 25.25 -11.15
N ASP A 207 12.87 24.68 -10.42
CA ASP A 207 14.29 24.88 -10.66
C ASP A 207 14.70 24.44 -12.07
N PHE A 208 14.16 23.31 -12.54
CA PHE A 208 14.40 22.85 -13.91
C PHE A 208 13.84 23.82 -14.95
N ILE A 209 12.58 24.27 -14.80
CA ILE A 209 11.95 25.28 -15.67
C ILE A 209 12.79 26.57 -15.71
N LYS A 210 13.27 27.03 -14.55
CA LYS A 210 14.14 28.21 -14.44
C LYS A 210 15.45 28.02 -15.20
N LYS A 211 16.13 26.88 -15.02
CA LYS A 211 17.38 26.52 -15.71
C LYS A 211 17.21 26.37 -17.23
N GLN A 212 16.04 25.97 -17.69
CA GLN A 212 15.71 25.89 -19.11
C GLN A 212 15.18 27.22 -19.68
N HIS A 213 15.15 28.30 -18.88
CA HIS A 213 14.61 29.61 -19.26
C HIS A 213 13.15 29.57 -19.76
N LEU A 214 12.36 28.59 -19.29
CA LEU A 214 10.97 28.39 -19.73
C LEU A 214 9.95 29.22 -18.93
N TYR A 215 10.37 29.88 -17.86
CA TYR A 215 9.47 30.52 -16.87
C TYR A 215 8.67 31.71 -17.41
N ASN A 216 9.09 32.32 -18.51
CA ASN A 216 8.38 33.40 -19.20
C ASN A 216 7.38 32.90 -20.25
N SER A 217 7.36 31.59 -20.53
CA SER A 217 6.44 30.98 -21.49
C SER A 217 5.04 30.75 -20.91
N THR A 218 4.07 30.45 -21.79
CA THR A 218 2.73 30.09 -21.35
C THR A 218 2.71 28.75 -20.62
N ASN A 219 1.76 28.56 -19.69
CA ASN A 219 1.62 27.29 -18.98
C ASN A 219 1.42 26.10 -19.95
N GLN A 220 0.79 26.32 -21.11
CA GLN A 220 0.57 25.29 -22.13
C GLN A 220 1.90 24.86 -22.76
N PHE A 221 2.71 25.84 -23.18
CA PHE A 221 4.01 25.56 -23.77
C PHE A 221 4.93 24.80 -22.79
N ILE A 222 4.92 25.20 -21.52
CA ILE A 222 5.69 24.51 -20.48
C ILE A 222 5.17 23.09 -20.28
N SER A 223 3.85 22.87 -20.20
CA SER A 223 3.31 21.52 -20.04
C SER A 223 3.69 20.62 -21.21
N ASP A 224 3.60 21.13 -22.44
CA ASP A 224 3.96 20.38 -23.64
C ASP A 224 5.45 20.03 -23.63
N LYS A 225 6.31 20.97 -23.20
CA LYS A 225 7.75 20.72 -23.10
C LYS A 225 8.10 19.69 -22.03
N LEU A 226 7.49 19.76 -20.85
CA LEU A 226 7.69 18.77 -19.79
C LEU A 226 7.26 17.37 -20.24
N ASN A 227 6.14 17.28 -20.98
CA ASN A 227 5.64 16.03 -21.56
C ASN A 227 6.56 15.47 -22.66
N GLU A 228 7.07 16.32 -23.55
CA GLU A 228 8.04 15.97 -24.60
C GLU A 228 9.33 15.41 -24.00
N LEU A 229 9.80 16.01 -22.91
CA LEU A 229 10.98 15.57 -22.15
C LEU A 229 10.71 14.34 -21.28
N GLY A 230 9.47 13.86 -21.20
CA GLY A 230 9.12 12.71 -20.39
C GLY A 230 9.28 12.94 -18.88
N ILE A 231 9.21 14.20 -18.42
CA ILE A 231 9.29 14.52 -17.00
C ILE A 231 7.99 14.01 -16.34
N PRO A 232 8.08 13.09 -15.36
CA PRO A 232 6.88 12.47 -14.78
C PRO A 232 6.07 13.48 -13.96
N THR A 233 4.81 13.21 -13.66
CA THR A 233 4.08 13.94 -12.60
C THR A 233 4.43 13.37 -11.22
N PHE A 234 4.09 14.06 -10.13
CA PHE A 234 4.35 13.54 -8.76
C PHE A 234 3.68 12.18 -8.51
N SER A 235 2.44 12.03 -9.00
CA SER A 235 1.68 10.78 -8.95
C SER A 235 2.18 9.73 -9.93
N ASN A 236 3.03 10.10 -10.89
CA ASN A 236 3.40 9.29 -12.04
C ASN A 236 2.19 8.80 -12.87
N LEU A 237 1.03 9.47 -12.70
CA LEU A 237 -0.19 9.22 -13.44
C LEU A 237 -0.53 10.49 -14.22
N GLY A 238 -0.75 10.33 -15.53
CA GLY A 238 -1.12 11.41 -16.43
C GLY A 238 0.04 12.24 -16.96
N ALA A 239 -0.31 13.18 -17.83
CA ALA A 239 0.59 14.16 -18.42
C ALA A 239 0.56 15.46 -17.61
N TRP A 240 1.58 16.30 -17.80
CA TRP A 240 1.52 17.69 -17.38
C TRP A 240 0.39 18.42 -18.10
N ASP A 241 -0.36 19.21 -17.35
CA ASP A 241 -1.37 20.12 -17.88
C ASP A 241 -1.11 21.56 -17.41
N ARG A 242 -1.85 22.51 -17.98
CA ARG A 242 -1.73 23.95 -17.65
C ARG A 242 -1.92 24.26 -16.17
N LYS A 243 -2.77 23.50 -15.47
CA LYS A 243 -3.11 23.71 -14.06
C LYS A 243 -1.98 23.22 -13.16
N ALA A 244 -1.43 22.03 -13.44
CA ALA A 244 -0.28 21.47 -12.75
C ALA A 244 0.95 22.38 -12.90
N VAL A 245 1.21 22.89 -14.11
CA VAL A 245 2.29 23.87 -14.34
C VAL A 245 2.03 25.15 -13.54
N GLY A 246 0.81 25.68 -13.54
CA GLY A 246 0.48 26.88 -12.76
C GLY A 246 0.75 26.72 -11.25
N ILE A 247 0.60 25.52 -10.70
CA ILE A 247 0.97 25.23 -9.30
C ILE A 247 2.50 25.24 -9.12
N VAL A 248 3.24 24.66 -10.07
CA VAL A 248 4.72 24.62 -10.01
C VAL A 248 5.32 26.02 -10.13
N LEU A 249 4.76 26.89 -10.98
CA LEU A 249 5.30 28.23 -11.19
C LEU A 249 5.22 29.13 -9.94
N LYS A 250 4.32 28.85 -9.00
CA LYS A 250 4.27 29.51 -7.68
C LYS A 250 5.51 29.26 -6.81
N PHE A 251 6.38 28.33 -7.22
CA PHE A 251 7.64 28.03 -6.56
C PHE A 251 8.84 28.70 -7.24
N ILE A 252 8.62 29.48 -8.29
CA ILE A 252 9.64 30.35 -8.89
C ILE A 252 9.44 31.74 -8.29
N ASP A 253 10.47 32.28 -7.60
CA ASP A 253 10.40 33.58 -6.93
C ASP A 253 9.79 34.66 -7.84
N GLY A 254 8.73 35.35 -7.38
CA GLY A 254 8.09 36.47 -8.08
C GLY A 254 6.73 36.22 -8.74
N ARG A 255 6.06 35.09 -8.48
CA ARG A 255 4.67 34.81 -8.92
C ARG A 255 3.85 34.02 -7.90
#